data_AF-A0A6G0HHU4-F1
#
_entry.id   AF-A0A6G0HHU4-F1
#
_cell.length_a   1.000
_cell.length_b   1.000
_cell.length_c   1.000
_cell.angle_alpha   90.00
_cell.angle_beta   90.00
_cell.angle_gamma   90.00
#
_symmetry.space_group_name_H-M   'P 1'
#
loop_
_entity.id
_entity.type
_entity.pdbx_description
1 polymer ?
#
loop_
_entity_poly.entity_id
_entity_poly.type
_entity_poly.pdbx_seq_one_letter_code
_entity_poly.pdbx_strand_id
1 'polypeptide(L)'
;MQKQVDRSLLNIGSCGLHILHNSFREGCKTTGWDIEHTLSSLYWLFHDCPARHEDFVTATGCSTVMLKFCKHRWLENVTVTDRALKLWPYVQIYVERVLRGELPNPKTKSFETVKNSTKDCLFIPKVMIFNSIVREITPFLTLYQTDKPMLPFLSEDMLQLMKATFREFDPKTDRVDTLLYETMGTSKSFANVWHVVKMLLVLSHGQASVERGFSINKELVVENQKETSLIAQRLIVGHVRSVGGVTNVAITKELLLSVAGARQRYHSFLDDQKRASVKEMGAQKRKALGDELDELKKKRNRVKEDIGALEKSANNFADKAESTGNLTFIAKSNSLRRTAKDKRASLEEIEKQIDQKVAEMKDK
;
A
#
# COMPACT_ATOMS: atom_id res chain seq x y z
N MET A 1 10.04 -67.37 -9.02
CA MET A 1 10.12 -66.06 -9.71
C MET A 1 9.52 -65.00 -8.80
N GLN A 2 10.32 -64.38 -7.93
CA GLN A 2 9.92 -63.15 -7.27
C GLN A 2 9.96 -62.04 -8.32
N LYS A 3 8.78 -61.54 -8.74
CA LYS A 3 8.71 -60.31 -9.52
C LYS A 3 9.35 -59.22 -8.65
N GLN A 4 10.52 -58.76 -9.05
CA GLN A 4 11.14 -57.54 -8.56
C GLN A 4 10.17 -56.42 -8.92
N VAL A 5 9.30 -56.04 -7.99
CA VAL A 5 8.45 -54.86 -8.14
C VAL A 5 9.41 -53.69 -8.02
N ASP A 6 9.69 -53.03 -9.15
CA ASP A 6 10.43 -51.79 -9.20
C ASP A 6 9.60 -50.72 -8.46
N ARG A 7 9.83 -50.62 -7.14
CA ARG A 7 9.14 -49.66 -6.27
C ARG A 7 9.86 -48.32 -6.38
N SER A 8 9.72 -47.66 -7.53
CA SER A 8 10.03 -46.23 -7.61
C SER A 8 9.02 -45.48 -6.74
N LEU A 9 9.51 -44.70 -5.77
CA LEU A 9 8.66 -43.80 -5.01
C LEU A 9 8.11 -42.75 -5.98
N LEU A 10 6.79 -42.56 -6.00
CA LEU A 10 6.18 -41.50 -6.78
C LEU A 10 6.76 -40.17 -6.29
N ASN A 11 7.39 -39.39 -7.18
CA ASN A 11 7.83 -38.04 -6.85
C ASN A 11 6.62 -37.11 -6.87
N ILE A 12 6.05 -36.87 -5.69
CA ILE A 12 4.83 -36.08 -5.50
C ILE A 12 5.14 -34.56 -5.46
N GLY A 13 6.42 -34.16 -5.49
CA GLY A 13 6.82 -32.77 -5.35
C GLY A 13 6.46 -32.18 -3.98
N SER A 14 6.18 -30.88 -3.92
CA SER A 14 5.75 -30.20 -2.70
C SER A 14 4.27 -30.43 -2.39
N CYS A 15 3.93 -30.59 -1.12
CA CYS A 15 2.55 -30.74 -0.65
C CYS A 15 1.63 -29.60 -1.17
N GLY A 16 0.58 -29.95 -1.93
CA GLY A 16 -0.38 -28.97 -2.47
C GLY A 16 -1.09 -28.14 -1.40
N LEU A 17 -1.29 -28.69 -0.20
CA LEU A 17 -1.83 -27.95 0.94
C LEU A 17 -0.88 -26.83 1.41
N HIS A 18 0.43 -27.08 1.40
CA HIS A 18 1.42 -26.03 1.72
C HIS A 18 1.38 -24.90 0.69
N ILE A 19 1.17 -25.22 -0.59
CA ILE A 19 1.00 -24.21 -1.64
C ILE A 19 -0.22 -23.34 -1.34
N LEU A 20 -1.38 -23.93 -1.03
CA LEU A 20 -2.59 -23.17 -0.71
C LEU A 20 -2.42 -22.28 0.53
N HIS A 21 -1.85 -22.80 1.60
CA HIS A 21 -1.55 -22.01 2.81
C HIS A 21 -0.60 -20.84 2.52
N ASN A 22 0.44 -21.07 1.72
CA ASN A 22 1.39 -20.05 1.32
C ASN A 22 0.74 -19.01 0.41
N SER A 23 -0.01 -19.43 -0.62
CA SER A 23 -0.69 -18.53 -1.56
C SER A 23 -1.69 -17.64 -0.84
N PHE A 24 -2.49 -18.20 0.07
CA PHE A 24 -3.43 -17.41 0.86
C PHE A 24 -2.72 -16.43 1.82
N ARG A 25 -1.62 -16.85 2.46
CA ARG A 25 -0.77 -15.95 3.26
C ARG A 25 -0.24 -14.80 2.43
N GLU A 26 0.37 -15.07 1.29
CA GLU A 26 0.96 -14.03 0.43
C GLU A 26 -0.13 -13.11 -0.14
N GLY A 27 -1.31 -13.66 -0.49
CA GLY A 27 -2.49 -12.87 -0.85
C GLY A 27 -2.88 -11.90 0.27
N CYS A 28 -2.99 -12.39 1.51
CA CYS A 28 -3.28 -11.55 2.67
C CYS A 28 -2.19 -10.50 2.93
N LYS A 29 -0.90 -10.84 2.81
CA LYS A 29 0.21 -9.88 3.00
C LYS A 29 0.17 -8.76 1.97
N THR A 30 -0.17 -9.07 0.73
CA THR A 30 -0.25 -8.10 -0.38
C THR A 30 -1.32 -7.03 -0.13
N THR A 31 -2.39 -7.36 0.61
CA THR A 31 -3.43 -6.38 0.95
C THR A 31 -2.96 -5.27 1.91
N GLY A 32 -1.89 -5.50 2.67
CA GLY A 32 -1.43 -4.58 3.72
C GLY A 32 -2.38 -4.43 4.92
N TRP A 33 -3.37 -5.32 5.08
CA TRP A 33 -4.41 -5.18 6.11
C TRP A 33 -4.00 -5.52 7.55
N ASP A 34 -2.77 -5.98 7.76
CA ASP A 34 -2.17 -6.29 9.07
C ASP A 34 -3.01 -7.18 10.02
N ILE A 35 -3.85 -8.05 9.42
CA ILE A 35 -4.77 -8.94 10.16
C ILE A 35 -3.98 -9.91 11.05
N GLU A 36 -2.87 -10.46 10.56
CA GLU A 36 -2.03 -11.41 11.32
C GLU A 36 -1.59 -10.80 12.66
N HIS A 37 -1.04 -9.59 12.62
CA HIS A 37 -0.51 -8.94 13.80
C HIS A 37 -1.63 -8.59 14.79
N THR A 38 -2.77 -8.09 14.30
CA THR A 38 -3.92 -7.80 15.18
C THR A 38 -4.43 -9.07 15.87
N LEU A 39 -4.70 -10.14 15.12
CA LEU A 39 -5.21 -11.40 15.69
C LEU A 39 -4.21 -12.05 16.65
N SER A 40 -2.92 -12.01 16.31
CA SER A 40 -1.87 -12.49 17.20
C SER A 40 -1.81 -11.68 18.50
N SER A 41 -1.90 -10.35 18.39
CA SER A 41 -1.88 -9.44 19.55
C SER A 41 -3.11 -9.60 20.44
N LEU A 42 -4.30 -9.89 19.89
CA LEU A 42 -5.50 -10.19 20.69
C LEU A 42 -5.27 -11.37 21.64
N TYR A 43 -4.65 -12.44 21.16
CA TYR A 43 -4.32 -13.59 22.00
C TYR A 43 -3.26 -13.24 23.05
N TRP A 44 -2.12 -12.70 22.62
CA TRP A 44 -1.00 -12.39 23.52
C TRP A 44 -1.30 -11.28 24.52
N LEU A 45 -2.34 -10.47 24.29
CA LEU A 45 -2.80 -9.51 25.27
C LEU A 45 -3.33 -10.19 26.54
N PHE A 46 -4.04 -11.32 26.42
CA PHE A 46 -4.66 -12.00 27.57
C PHE A 46 -3.97 -13.31 27.95
N HIS A 47 -3.14 -13.87 27.07
CA HIS A 47 -2.39 -15.08 27.33
C HIS A 47 -1.41 -14.92 28.51
N ASP A 48 -1.34 -15.93 29.38
CA ASP A 48 -0.50 -15.98 30.60
C ASP A 48 -0.62 -14.74 31.51
N CYS A 49 -1.74 -14.02 31.45
CA CYS A 49 -1.95 -12.82 32.26
C CYS A 49 -3.34 -12.83 32.93
N PRO A 50 -3.49 -13.59 34.04
CA PRO A 50 -4.76 -13.73 34.75
C PRO A 50 -5.37 -12.39 35.16
N ALA A 51 -4.56 -11.45 35.67
CA ALA A 51 -5.03 -10.12 36.05
C ALA A 51 -5.67 -9.36 34.88
N ARG A 52 -5.05 -9.39 33.69
CA ARG A 52 -5.63 -8.73 32.50
C ARG A 52 -6.89 -9.42 32.00
N HIS A 53 -6.96 -10.74 32.17
CA HIS A 53 -8.17 -11.49 31.86
C HIS A 53 -9.30 -11.16 32.85
N GLU A 54 -8.99 -11.03 34.14
CA GLU A 54 -9.94 -10.58 35.17
C GLU A 54 -10.44 -9.15 34.91
N ASP A 55 -9.54 -8.23 34.54
CA ASP A 55 -9.90 -6.87 34.14
C ASP A 55 -10.85 -6.89 32.93
N PHE A 56 -10.56 -7.73 31.92
CA PHE A 56 -11.40 -7.90 30.74
C PHE A 56 -12.80 -8.44 31.11
N VAL A 57 -12.87 -9.45 31.97
CA VAL A 57 -14.13 -10.02 32.45
C VAL A 57 -14.92 -8.98 33.24
N THR A 58 -14.28 -8.25 34.13
CA THR A 58 -14.90 -7.20 34.95
C THR A 58 -15.42 -6.05 34.09
N ALA A 59 -14.69 -5.71 33.03
CA ALA A 59 -15.06 -4.64 32.11
C ALA A 59 -16.24 -5.00 31.21
N THR A 60 -16.31 -6.27 30.77
CA THR A 60 -17.15 -6.68 29.64
C THR A 60 -18.22 -7.71 29.99
N GLY A 61 -18.10 -8.39 31.13
CA GLY A 61 -18.89 -9.57 31.50
C GLY A 61 -18.53 -10.83 30.71
N CYS A 62 -17.54 -10.79 29.82
CA CYS A 62 -17.20 -11.90 28.94
C CYS A 62 -15.98 -12.68 29.45
N SER A 63 -16.16 -13.96 29.78
CA SER A 63 -15.09 -14.90 30.18
C SER A 63 -14.50 -15.72 29.03
N THR A 64 -14.89 -15.42 27.80
CA THR A 64 -14.47 -16.20 26.64
C THR A 64 -13.04 -15.84 26.24
N VAL A 65 -12.17 -16.84 26.21
CA VAL A 65 -10.76 -16.66 25.82
C VAL A 65 -10.56 -16.44 24.32
N MET A 66 -9.53 -15.67 24.00
CA MET A 66 -9.03 -15.48 22.63
C MET A 66 -8.28 -16.73 22.15
N LEU A 67 -8.33 -16.99 20.84
CA LEU A 67 -7.64 -18.14 20.23
C LEU A 67 -6.29 -17.73 19.63
N LYS A 68 -5.31 -18.64 19.68
CA LYS A 68 -3.97 -18.42 19.13
C LYS A 68 -3.98 -18.50 17.61
N PHE A 69 -3.47 -17.46 16.96
CA PHE A 69 -3.25 -17.46 15.51
C PHE A 69 -2.08 -18.38 15.12
N CYS A 70 -2.31 -19.29 14.17
CA CYS A 70 -1.30 -20.19 13.62
C CYS A 70 -0.63 -19.60 12.37
N LYS A 71 0.66 -19.25 12.48
CA LYS A 71 1.43 -18.61 11.39
C LYS A 71 1.75 -19.53 10.21
N HIS A 72 1.76 -20.84 10.43
CA HIS A 72 2.10 -21.82 9.39
C HIS A 72 0.85 -22.39 8.69
N ARG A 73 -0.33 -22.29 9.31
CA ARG A 73 -1.58 -22.86 8.79
C ARG A 73 -2.66 -21.79 8.69
N TRP A 74 -2.47 -20.88 7.74
CA TRP A 74 -3.30 -19.67 7.64
C TRP A 74 -4.79 -19.94 7.44
N LEU A 75 -5.13 -20.97 6.65
CA LEU A 75 -6.50 -21.33 6.34
C LEU A 75 -7.22 -22.02 7.53
N GLU A 76 -6.49 -22.53 8.52
CA GLU A 76 -7.09 -23.10 9.74
C GLU A 76 -7.53 -22.00 10.72
N ASN A 77 -7.08 -20.75 10.53
CA ASN A 77 -7.39 -19.63 11.41
C ASN A 77 -8.82 -19.09 11.27
N VAL A 78 -9.70 -19.72 10.48
CA VAL A 78 -11.13 -19.34 10.39
C VAL A 78 -11.82 -19.32 11.76
N THR A 79 -11.43 -20.25 12.63
CA THR A 79 -11.97 -20.31 14.01
C THR A 79 -11.45 -19.17 14.87
N VAL A 80 -10.20 -18.74 14.65
CA VAL A 80 -9.56 -17.62 15.35
C VAL A 80 -10.22 -16.30 14.96
N THR A 81 -10.47 -16.11 13.67
CA THR A 81 -11.13 -14.92 13.14
C THR A 81 -12.61 -14.86 13.50
N ASP A 82 -13.35 -15.97 13.45
CA ASP A 82 -14.72 -16.04 13.96
C ASP A 82 -14.78 -15.66 15.45
N ARG A 83 -13.84 -16.17 16.26
CA ARG A 83 -13.72 -15.81 17.67
C ARG A 83 -13.43 -14.32 17.84
N ALA A 84 -12.48 -13.79 17.06
CA ALA A 84 -12.12 -12.38 17.11
C ALA A 84 -13.31 -11.48 16.74
N LEU A 85 -14.06 -11.81 15.68
CA LEU A 85 -15.28 -11.09 15.29
C LEU A 85 -16.33 -11.10 16.40
N LYS A 86 -16.58 -12.27 17.02
CA LYS A 86 -17.51 -12.40 18.14
C LYS A 86 -17.10 -11.56 19.35
N LEU A 87 -15.80 -11.50 19.64
CA LEU A 87 -15.27 -10.81 20.82
C LEU A 87 -14.93 -9.34 20.56
N TRP A 88 -14.95 -8.88 19.31
CA TRP A 88 -14.53 -7.52 18.93
C TRP A 88 -15.26 -6.40 19.67
N PRO A 89 -16.60 -6.43 19.85
CA PRO A 89 -17.29 -5.39 20.60
C PRO A 89 -16.83 -5.28 22.06
N TYR A 90 -16.55 -6.42 22.69
CA TYR A 90 -16.05 -6.48 24.07
C TYR A 90 -14.61 -5.97 24.16
N VAL A 91 -13.78 -6.25 23.15
CA VAL A 91 -12.42 -5.69 23.05
C VAL A 91 -12.46 -4.16 22.93
N GLN A 92 -13.38 -3.60 22.16
CA GLN A 92 -13.55 -2.15 22.05
C GLN A 92 -13.91 -1.52 23.41
N ILE A 93 -14.84 -2.13 24.16
CA ILE A 93 -15.19 -1.70 25.52
C ILE A 93 -13.98 -1.74 26.45
N TYR A 94 -13.22 -2.84 26.45
CA TYR A 94 -12.02 -2.98 27.29
C TYR A 94 -10.98 -1.89 26.98
N VAL A 95 -10.68 -1.67 25.70
CA VAL A 95 -9.73 -0.61 25.28
C VAL A 95 -10.23 0.76 25.71
N GLU A 96 -11.51 1.05 25.55
CA GLU A 96 -12.10 2.33 25.96
C GLU A 96 -11.97 2.58 27.46
N ARG A 97 -12.28 1.58 28.31
CA ARG A 97 -12.14 1.72 29.77
C ARG A 97 -10.68 1.92 30.21
N VAL A 98 -9.73 1.23 29.57
CA VAL A 98 -8.30 1.47 29.80
C VAL A 98 -7.90 2.90 29.42
N LEU A 99 -8.43 3.43 28.30
CA LEU A 99 -8.14 4.80 27.86
C LEU A 99 -8.75 5.88 28.76
N ARG A 100 -9.89 5.59 29.39
CA ARG A 100 -10.53 6.46 30.39
C ARG A 100 -9.82 6.43 31.75
N GLY A 101 -8.86 5.52 31.95
CA GLY A 101 -8.15 5.34 33.21
C GLY A 101 -8.93 4.54 34.26
N GLU A 102 -10.01 3.87 33.87
CA GLU A 102 -10.82 3.02 34.75
C GLU A 102 -10.14 1.67 35.04
N LEU A 103 -9.21 1.25 34.17
CA LEU A 103 -8.46 -0.01 34.29
C LEU A 103 -6.96 0.22 34.13
N PRO A 104 -6.10 -0.65 34.70
CA PRO A 104 -4.65 -0.56 34.53
C PRO A 104 -4.25 -0.62 33.05
N ASN A 105 -3.39 0.29 32.62
CA ASN A 105 -2.86 0.26 31.26
C ASN A 105 -1.78 -0.83 31.14
N PRO A 106 -1.96 -1.84 30.25
CA PRO A 106 -0.99 -2.92 30.08
C PRO A 106 0.39 -2.47 29.61
N LYS A 107 0.52 -1.32 28.92
CA LYS A 107 1.77 -0.81 28.31
C LYS A 107 2.54 -1.84 27.49
N THR A 108 1.82 -2.78 26.84
CA THR A 108 2.43 -3.84 26.02
C THR A 108 2.29 -3.52 24.54
N LYS A 109 3.22 -4.02 23.72
CA LYS A 109 3.11 -3.93 22.26
C LYS A 109 1.79 -4.51 21.74
N SER A 110 1.32 -5.62 22.34
CA SER A 110 0.04 -6.24 21.99
C SER A 110 -1.15 -5.32 22.24
N PHE A 111 -1.17 -4.61 23.38
CA PHE A 111 -2.22 -3.65 23.69
C PHE A 111 -2.20 -2.49 22.68
N GLU A 112 -1.03 -1.94 22.37
CA GLU A 112 -0.89 -0.85 21.40
C GLU A 112 -1.35 -1.25 19.99
N THR A 113 -1.04 -2.47 19.53
CA THR A 113 -1.57 -3.00 18.26
C THR A 113 -3.09 -3.06 18.29
N VAL A 114 -3.68 -3.69 19.33
CA VAL A 114 -5.14 -3.84 19.44
C VAL A 114 -5.82 -2.47 19.51
N LYS A 115 -5.28 -1.54 20.30
CA LYS A 115 -5.75 -0.15 20.42
C LYS A 115 -5.69 0.62 19.10
N ASN A 116 -4.70 0.35 18.25
CA ASN A 116 -4.65 0.97 16.92
C ASN A 116 -5.68 0.34 15.99
N SER A 117 -5.85 -0.98 16.04
CA SER A 117 -6.84 -1.70 15.23
C SER A 117 -8.29 -1.37 15.62
N THR A 118 -8.57 -0.99 16.88
CA THR A 118 -9.91 -0.50 17.27
C THR A 118 -10.28 0.86 16.65
N LYS A 119 -9.30 1.63 16.15
CA LYS A 119 -9.52 2.87 15.40
C LYS A 119 -9.80 2.63 13.92
N ASP A 120 -9.48 1.44 13.40
CA ASP A 120 -9.72 1.08 12.01
C ASP A 120 -11.19 0.67 11.80
N CYS A 121 -11.97 1.54 11.18
CA CYS A 121 -13.38 1.28 10.87
C CYS A 121 -13.58 0.11 9.89
N LEU A 122 -12.53 -0.29 9.16
CA LEU A 122 -12.58 -1.38 8.18
C LEU A 122 -12.07 -2.71 8.73
N PHE A 123 -11.66 -2.79 10.00
CA PHE A 123 -11.12 -4.02 10.56
C PHE A 123 -12.10 -5.20 10.46
N ILE A 124 -13.35 -5.00 10.87
CA ILE A 124 -14.40 -6.03 10.81
C ILE A 124 -14.60 -6.50 9.35
N PRO A 125 -14.85 -5.61 8.37
CA PRO A 125 -14.91 -6.00 6.95
C PRO A 125 -13.69 -6.78 6.46
N LYS A 126 -12.47 -6.36 6.83
CA LYS A 126 -11.23 -7.04 6.43
C LYS A 126 -11.19 -8.49 6.93
N VAL A 127 -11.56 -8.71 8.19
CA VAL A 127 -11.64 -10.06 8.78
C VAL A 127 -12.80 -10.87 8.19
N MET A 128 -13.92 -10.23 7.83
CA MET A 128 -15.01 -10.91 7.12
C MET A 128 -14.62 -11.36 5.71
N ILE A 129 -13.85 -10.57 4.98
CA ILE A 129 -13.31 -10.96 3.66
C ILE A 129 -12.34 -12.13 3.83
N PHE A 130 -11.45 -12.06 4.81
CA PHE A 130 -10.58 -13.20 5.16
C PHE A 130 -11.41 -14.46 5.39
N ASN A 131 -12.47 -14.38 6.21
CA ASN A 131 -13.34 -15.53 6.49
C ASN A 131 -14.07 -16.04 5.26
N SER A 132 -14.57 -15.14 4.41
CA SER A 132 -15.25 -15.51 3.18
C SER A 132 -14.34 -16.37 2.30
N ILE A 133 -13.10 -15.94 2.09
CA ILE A 133 -12.16 -16.67 1.23
C ILE A 133 -11.76 -18.01 1.86
N VAL A 134 -11.46 -18.02 3.17
CA VAL A 134 -11.09 -19.26 3.85
C VAL A 134 -12.23 -20.27 3.84
N ARG A 135 -13.48 -19.83 4.03
CA ARG A 135 -14.66 -20.72 4.02
C ARG A 135 -14.88 -21.38 2.66
N GLU A 136 -14.58 -20.70 1.56
CA GLU A 136 -14.63 -21.30 0.22
C GLU A 136 -13.56 -22.39 0.03
N ILE A 137 -12.37 -22.20 0.62
CA ILE A 137 -11.27 -23.16 0.52
C ILE A 137 -11.41 -24.30 1.54
N THR A 138 -12.18 -24.11 2.60
CA THR A 138 -12.32 -25.06 3.73
C THR A 138 -12.77 -26.46 3.28
N PRO A 139 -13.81 -26.63 2.43
CA PRO A 139 -14.23 -27.96 1.97
C PRO A 139 -13.09 -28.73 1.30
N PHE A 140 -12.31 -28.05 0.46
CA PHE A 140 -11.13 -28.62 -0.19
C PHE A 140 -10.09 -29.03 0.86
N LEU A 141 -9.74 -28.17 1.82
CA LEU A 141 -8.78 -28.53 2.86
C LEU A 141 -9.22 -29.74 3.68
N THR A 142 -10.48 -29.77 4.11
CA THR A 142 -11.02 -30.88 4.90
C THR A 142 -11.04 -32.20 4.13
N LEU A 143 -11.23 -32.15 2.81
CA LEU A 143 -11.20 -33.33 1.95
C LEU A 143 -9.78 -33.91 1.84
N TYR A 144 -8.77 -33.05 1.76
CA TYR A 144 -7.37 -33.42 1.57
C TYR A 144 -6.58 -33.61 2.87
N GLN A 145 -7.10 -33.17 4.02
CA GLN A 145 -6.57 -33.43 5.36
C GLN A 145 -7.08 -34.77 5.92
N THR A 146 -6.85 -35.86 5.19
CA THR A 146 -7.24 -37.21 5.63
C THR A 146 -6.13 -38.23 5.36
N ASP A 147 -6.14 -39.35 6.08
CA ASP A 147 -5.18 -40.45 5.88
C ASP A 147 -5.50 -41.29 4.61
N LYS A 148 -6.53 -40.90 3.84
CA LYS A 148 -6.92 -41.58 2.61
C LYS A 148 -5.97 -41.18 1.47
N PRO A 149 -5.75 -42.05 0.47
CA PRO A 149 -4.92 -41.73 -0.69
C PRO A 149 -5.66 -40.76 -1.63
N MET A 150 -5.75 -39.49 -1.24
CA MET A 150 -6.49 -38.44 -1.95
C MET A 150 -5.70 -37.84 -3.12
N LEU A 151 -4.38 -38.08 -3.17
CA LEU A 151 -3.50 -37.52 -4.19
C LEU A 151 -3.98 -37.71 -5.65
N PRO A 152 -4.54 -38.87 -6.06
CA PRO A 152 -5.02 -39.07 -7.43
C PRO A 152 -6.14 -38.09 -7.85
N PHE A 153 -6.90 -37.56 -6.90
CA PHE A 153 -8.01 -36.63 -7.14
C PHE A 153 -7.57 -35.16 -7.09
N LEU A 154 -6.33 -34.89 -6.63
CA LEU A 154 -5.84 -33.53 -6.33
C LEU A 154 -5.90 -32.59 -7.53
N SER A 155 -5.52 -33.07 -8.72
CA SER A 155 -5.50 -32.25 -9.93
C SER A 155 -6.90 -31.85 -10.39
N GLU A 156 -7.86 -32.78 -10.33
CA GLU A 156 -9.25 -32.57 -10.71
C GLU A 156 -9.97 -31.66 -9.72
N ASP A 157 -9.82 -31.91 -8.42
CA ASP A 157 -10.42 -31.07 -7.38
C ASP A 157 -9.78 -29.68 -7.31
N MET A 158 -8.47 -29.55 -7.59
CA MET A 158 -7.84 -28.24 -7.75
C MET A 158 -8.37 -27.49 -8.97
N LEU A 159 -8.65 -28.19 -10.08
CA LEU A 159 -9.25 -27.59 -11.27
C LEU A 159 -10.68 -27.12 -11.00
N GLN A 160 -11.43 -27.90 -10.21
CA GLN A 160 -12.78 -27.55 -9.77
C GLN A 160 -12.77 -26.36 -8.79
N LEU A 161 -11.81 -26.32 -7.86
CA LEU A 161 -11.60 -25.21 -6.92
C LEU A 161 -11.20 -23.91 -7.65
N MET A 162 -10.34 -24.00 -8.66
CA MET A 162 -9.88 -22.82 -9.41
C MET A 162 -10.92 -22.30 -10.41
N LYS A 163 -12.02 -23.03 -10.65
CA LYS A 163 -12.94 -22.90 -11.80
C LYS A 163 -12.15 -22.86 -13.12
N ALA A 164 -12.40 -23.82 -14.01
CA ALA A 164 -11.79 -23.88 -15.34
C ALA A 164 -11.78 -22.52 -16.08
N THR A 165 -12.78 -21.68 -15.82
CA THR A 165 -12.93 -20.30 -16.30
C THR A 165 -11.74 -19.37 -16.02
N PHE A 166 -11.05 -19.48 -14.86
CA PHE A 166 -9.86 -18.65 -14.60
C PHE A 166 -8.62 -19.15 -15.32
N ARG A 167 -8.55 -20.46 -15.62
CA ARG A 167 -7.42 -21.06 -16.34
C ARG A 167 -7.51 -20.76 -17.84
N GLU A 168 -8.73 -20.70 -18.37
CA GLU A 168 -9.00 -20.38 -19.78
C GLU A 168 -9.01 -18.88 -20.07
N PHE A 169 -9.00 -18.05 -19.02
CA PHE A 169 -8.96 -16.60 -19.15
C PHE A 169 -7.66 -16.12 -19.82
N ASP A 170 -7.78 -15.59 -21.03
CA ASP A 170 -6.70 -14.90 -21.72
C ASP A 170 -6.86 -13.37 -21.54
N PRO A 171 -5.94 -12.71 -20.80
CA PRO A 171 -5.99 -11.26 -20.57
C PRO A 171 -5.99 -10.39 -21.84
N LYS A 172 -5.62 -10.96 -22.99
CA LYS A 172 -5.58 -10.23 -24.28
C LYS A 172 -6.92 -10.24 -25.01
N THR A 173 -7.76 -11.24 -24.78
CA THR A 173 -8.99 -11.48 -25.53
C THR A 173 -10.23 -11.42 -24.64
N ASP A 174 -10.10 -11.87 -23.40
CA ASP A 174 -11.18 -11.98 -22.45
C ASP A 174 -11.33 -10.76 -21.54
N ARG A 175 -12.56 -10.55 -21.10
CA ARG A 175 -12.94 -9.42 -20.25
C ARG A 175 -12.98 -9.83 -18.78
N VAL A 176 -12.18 -9.15 -17.95
CA VAL A 176 -12.14 -9.37 -16.49
C VAL A 176 -13.53 -9.21 -15.87
N ASP A 177 -14.34 -8.24 -16.33
CA ASP A 177 -15.69 -8.03 -15.79
C ASP A 177 -16.65 -9.17 -16.15
N THR A 178 -16.51 -9.78 -17.33
CA THR A 178 -17.27 -10.97 -17.73
C THR A 178 -16.87 -12.17 -16.87
N LEU A 179 -15.56 -12.42 -16.72
CA LEU A 179 -15.04 -13.49 -15.86
C LEU A 179 -15.57 -13.35 -14.42
N LEU A 180 -15.49 -12.15 -13.84
CA LEU A 180 -15.95 -11.89 -12.48
C LEU A 180 -17.47 -12.04 -12.35
N TYR A 181 -18.25 -11.57 -13.33
CA TYR A 181 -19.70 -11.74 -13.32
C TYR A 181 -20.12 -13.21 -13.44
N GLU A 182 -19.53 -13.97 -14.36
CA GLU A 182 -19.82 -15.39 -14.54
C GLU A 182 -19.37 -16.22 -13.33
N THR A 183 -18.31 -15.80 -12.66
CA THR A 183 -17.78 -16.50 -11.49
C THR A 183 -18.57 -16.19 -10.22
N MET A 184 -18.87 -14.91 -9.99
CA MET A 184 -19.36 -14.39 -8.70
C MET A 184 -20.77 -13.80 -8.79
N GLY A 185 -21.14 -13.21 -9.93
CA GLY A 185 -22.44 -12.58 -10.13
C GLY A 185 -23.59 -13.55 -10.41
N THR A 186 -23.30 -14.72 -10.98
CA THR A 186 -24.27 -15.80 -11.25
C THR A 186 -24.50 -16.72 -10.05
N SER A 187 -23.56 -16.77 -9.11
CA SER A 187 -23.60 -17.67 -7.96
C SER A 187 -24.31 -17.01 -6.78
N LYS A 188 -25.35 -17.69 -6.26
CA LYS A 188 -26.07 -17.23 -5.06
C LYS A 188 -25.17 -17.15 -3.82
N SER A 189 -24.15 -18.01 -3.71
CA SER A 189 -23.21 -18.02 -2.59
C SER A 189 -22.36 -16.75 -2.52
N PHE A 190 -22.12 -16.10 -3.66
CA PHE A 190 -21.29 -14.89 -3.75
C PHE A 190 -22.10 -13.60 -3.85
N ALA A 191 -23.43 -13.61 -3.65
CA ALA A 191 -24.29 -12.45 -3.86
C ALA A 191 -23.84 -11.20 -3.07
N ASN A 192 -23.45 -11.37 -1.80
CA ASN A 192 -22.96 -10.28 -0.95
C ASN A 192 -21.59 -9.77 -1.40
N VAL A 193 -20.69 -10.69 -1.75
CA VAL A 193 -19.35 -10.36 -2.26
C VAL A 193 -19.45 -9.65 -3.62
N TRP A 194 -20.34 -10.10 -4.49
CA TRP A 194 -20.61 -9.50 -5.79
C TRP A 194 -21.15 -8.07 -5.66
N HIS A 195 -21.96 -7.78 -4.65
CA HIS A 195 -22.40 -6.42 -4.36
C HIS A 195 -21.21 -5.51 -4.00
N VAL A 196 -20.26 -6.01 -3.20
CA VAL A 196 -19.02 -5.30 -2.87
C VAL A 196 -18.12 -5.15 -4.11
N VAL A 197 -17.98 -6.19 -4.93
CA VAL A 197 -17.20 -6.14 -6.18
C VAL A 197 -17.79 -5.12 -7.15
N LYS A 198 -19.12 -5.04 -7.29
CA LYS A 198 -19.79 -3.98 -8.07
C LYS A 198 -19.42 -2.59 -7.58
N MET A 199 -19.44 -2.36 -6.27
CA MET A 199 -19.03 -1.07 -5.70
C MET A 199 -17.54 -0.79 -5.98
N LEU A 200 -16.68 -1.79 -5.80
CA LEU A 200 -15.24 -1.67 -6.04
C LEU A 200 -14.92 -1.37 -7.51
N LEU A 201 -15.60 -2.01 -8.46
CA LEU A 201 -15.41 -1.80 -9.90
C LEU A 201 -15.93 -0.43 -10.39
N VAL A 202 -16.80 0.22 -9.62
CA VAL A 202 -17.34 1.56 -9.93
C VAL A 202 -16.48 2.67 -9.29
N LEU A 203 -15.65 2.33 -8.29
CA LEU A 203 -14.70 3.29 -7.73
C LEU A 203 -13.59 3.57 -8.75
N SER A 204 -13.34 4.86 -9.00
CA SER A 204 -12.23 5.31 -9.86
C SER A 204 -10.90 4.74 -9.35
N HIS A 205 -10.34 3.76 -10.05
CA HIS A 205 -9.01 3.23 -9.78
C HIS A 205 -7.92 4.19 -10.27
N GLY A 206 -7.85 5.38 -9.65
CA GLY A 206 -6.66 6.20 -9.75
C GLY A 206 -5.55 5.51 -8.96
N GLN A 207 -4.58 4.89 -9.64
CA GLN A 207 -3.32 4.36 -9.07
C GLN A 207 -3.37 2.95 -8.42
N ALA A 208 -4.07 1.96 -9.01
CA ALA A 208 -3.87 0.56 -8.60
C ALA A 208 -2.64 -0.04 -9.31
N SER A 209 -1.60 -0.43 -8.54
CA SER A 209 -0.36 -0.99 -9.10
C SER A 209 -0.56 -2.27 -9.92
N VAL A 210 -1.68 -2.98 -9.71
CA VAL A 210 -2.06 -4.19 -10.44
C VAL A 210 -2.53 -3.84 -11.87
N GLU A 211 -3.15 -2.68 -12.07
CA GLU A 211 -3.57 -2.20 -13.40
C GLU A 211 -2.38 -1.81 -14.28
N ARG A 212 -1.23 -1.47 -13.69
CA ARG A 212 0.01 -1.25 -14.47
C ARG A 212 0.47 -2.52 -15.19
N GLY A 213 0.23 -3.70 -14.62
CA GLY A 213 0.57 -5.00 -15.23
C GLY A 213 -0.42 -5.47 -16.28
N PHE A 214 -1.68 -5.02 -16.23
CA PHE A 214 -2.69 -5.23 -17.28
C PHE A 214 -2.64 -4.17 -18.38
N SER A 215 -1.86 -3.11 -18.20
CA SER A 215 -1.69 -2.02 -19.16
C SER A 215 -0.71 -2.43 -20.28
N ILE A 216 -1.11 -3.43 -21.08
CA ILE A 216 -0.58 -3.62 -22.44
C ILE A 216 -0.78 -2.33 -23.27
N ASN A 217 -1.66 -1.43 -22.83
CA ASN A 217 -1.83 -0.11 -23.40
C ASN A 217 -0.53 0.69 -23.47
N LYS A 218 0.41 0.54 -22.52
CA LYS A 218 1.68 1.29 -22.59
C LYS A 218 2.58 0.82 -23.74
N GLU A 219 2.50 -0.46 -24.11
CA GLU A 219 3.18 -1.04 -25.28
C GLU A 219 2.40 -0.82 -26.59
N LEU A 220 1.08 -0.66 -26.53
CA LEU A 220 0.21 -0.35 -27.67
C LEU A 220 0.09 1.16 -27.96
N VAL A 221 0.68 2.03 -27.14
CA VAL A 221 0.77 3.47 -27.45
C VAL A 221 1.69 3.62 -28.66
N VAL A 222 1.10 3.70 -29.85
CA VAL A 222 1.77 4.28 -31.01
C VAL A 222 2.23 5.68 -30.61
N GLU A 223 3.47 6.05 -30.96
CA GLU A 223 4.28 7.18 -30.45
C GLU A 223 3.60 8.57 -30.32
N ASN A 224 2.33 8.74 -30.73
CA ASN A 224 1.60 10.01 -30.75
C ASN A 224 0.17 9.97 -30.17
N GLN A 225 -0.25 8.93 -29.43
CA GLN A 225 -1.59 8.90 -28.80
C GLN A 225 -1.55 9.14 -27.29
N LYS A 226 -2.44 10.03 -26.81
CA LYS A 226 -2.68 10.26 -25.38
C LYS A 226 -3.71 9.28 -24.83
N GLU A 227 -3.64 9.02 -23.54
CA GLU A 227 -4.56 8.12 -22.80
C GLU A 227 -6.04 8.44 -23.06
N THR A 228 -6.40 9.72 -23.10
CA THR A 228 -7.76 10.19 -23.40
C THR A 228 -8.26 9.70 -24.76
N SER A 229 -7.38 9.63 -25.76
CA SER A 229 -7.71 9.15 -27.10
C SER A 229 -7.95 7.63 -27.11
N LEU A 230 -7.18 6.88 -26.32
CA LEU A 230 -7.34 5.44 -26.17
C LEU A 230 -8.64 5.08 -25.46
N ILE A 231 -9.00 5.82 -24.40
CA ILE A 231 -10.28 5.65 -23.69
C ILE A 231 -11.45 5.92 -24.64
N ALA A 232 -11.39 7.01 -25.41
CA ALA A 232 -12.42 7.34 -26.38
C ALA A 232 -12.60 6.26 -27.45
N GLN A 233 -11.50 5.75 -28.01
CA GLN A 233 -11.55 4.65 -28.98
C GLN A 233 -12.13 3.36 -28.39
N ARG A 234 -11.75 3.02 -27.15
CA ARG A 234 -12.31 1.85 -26.45
C ARG A 234 -13.82 1.97 -26.22
N LEU A 235 -14.30 3.14 -25.84
CA LEU A 235 -15.74 3.41 -25.68
C LEU A 235 -16.49 3.22 -27.00
N ILE A 236 -15.94 3.75 -28.10
CA ILE A 236 -16.53 3.61 -29.44
C ILE A 236 -16.58 2.13 -29.87
N VAL A 237 -15.46 1.42 -29.75
CA VAL A 237 -15.38 0.00 -30.11
C VAL A 237 -16.29 -0.86 -29.23
N GLY A 238 -16.38 -0.55 -27.93
CA GLY A 238 -17.29 -1.21 -27.00
C GLY A 238 -18.75 -1.05 -27.41
N HIS A 239 -19.17 0.17 -27.75
CA HIS A 239 -20.53 0.43 -28.21
C HIS A 239 -20.84 -0.25 -29.55
N VAL A 240 -19.91 -0.20 -30.52
CA VAL A 240 -20.05 -0.87 -31.82
C VAL A 240 -20.23 -2.38 -31.65
N ARG A 241 -19.45 -3.00 -30.74
CA ARG A 241 -19.58 -4.43 -30.43
C ARG A 241 -20.91 -4.73 -29.74
N SER A 242 -21.38 -3.88 -28.82
CA SER A 242 -22.65 -4.12 -28.11
C SER A 242 -23.87 -4.07 -29.04
N VAL A 243 -23.83 -3.25 -30.10
CA VAL A 243 -24.93 -3.18 -31.08
C VAL A 243 -24.80 -4.23 -32.19
N GLY A 244 -23.80 -5.12 -32.13
CA GLY A 244 -23.62 -6.21 -33.09
C GLY A 244 -22.98 -5.80 -34.41
N GLY A 245 -22.28 -4.65 -34.45
CA GLY A 245 -21.54 -4.20 -35.64
C GLY A 245 -21.80 -2.75 -36.02
N VAL A 246 -20.95 -2.21 -36.89
CA VAL A 246 -20.96 -0.78 -37.28
C VAL A 246 -22.27 -0.39 -37.99
N THR A 247 -22.89 -1.32 -38.72
CA THR A 247 -24.14 -1.10 -39.46
C THR A 247 -25.36 -0.89 -38.57
N ASN A 248 -25.29 -1.32 -37.32
CA ASN A 248 -26.40 -1.24 -36.36
C ASN A 248 -26.28 -0.06 -35.39
N VAL A 249 -25.23 0.76 -35.53
CA VAL A 249 -25.06 1.96 -34.71
C VAL A 249 -26.06 3.03 -35.20
N ALA A 250 -27.04 3.36 -34.35
CA ALA A 250 -28.03 4.38 -34.66
C ALA A 250 -27.37 5.77 -34.72
N ILE A 251 -27.48 6.44 -35.87
CA ILE A 251 -27.00 7.81 -36.05
C ILE A 251 -28.04 8.76 -35.45
N THR A 252 -27.83 9.16 -34.20
CA THR A 252 -28.72 10.09 -33.50
C THR A 252 -28.41 11.54 -33.89
N LYS A 253 -29.42 12.42 -33.76
CA LYS A 253 -29.25 13.87 -33.99
C LYS A 253 -28.20 14.49 -33.05
N GLU A 254 -28.08 13.97 -31.84
CA GLU A 254 -27.07 14.38 -30.86
C GLU A 254 -25.65 14.02 -31.30
N LEU A 255 -25.46 12.84 -31.92
CA LEU A 255 -24.18 12.43 -32.47
C LEU A 255 -23.76 13.37 -33.61
N LEU A 256 -24.69 13.74 -34.50
CA LEU A 256 -24.44 14.68 -35.59
C LEU A 256 -24.07 16.08 -35.07
N LEU A 257 -24.79 16.59 -34.07
CA LEU A 257 -24.48 17.86 -33.41
C LEU A 257 -23.11 17.82 -32.71
N SER A 258 -22.78 16.69 -32.07
CA SER A 258 -21.48 16.50 -31.44
C SER A 258 -20.35 16.54 -32.48
N VAL A 259 -20.50 15.88 -33.63
CA VAL A 259 -19.51 15.89 -34.72
C VAL A 259 -19.34 17.30 -35.29
N ALA A 260 -20.44 18.05 -35.50
CA ALA A 260 -20.38 19.43 -36.01
C ALA A 260 -19.54 20.35 -35.10
N GLY A 261 -19.62 20.16 -33.77
CA GLY A 261 -18.83 20.92 -32.78
C GLY A 261 -17.41 20.39 -32.54
N ALA A 262 -17.01 19.26 -33.14
CA ALA A 262 -15.74 18.60 -32.81
C ALA A 262 -14.51 19.47 -33.13
N ARG A 263 -14.54 20.19 -34.24
CA ARG A 263 -13.43 21.08 -34.66
C ARG A 263 -13.24 22.23 -33.67
N GLN A 264 -14.32 22.83 -33.20
CA GLN A 264 -14.24 23.92 -32.21
C GLN A 264 -13.65 23.41 -30.88
N ARG A 265 -14.11 22.25 -30.40
CA ARG A 265 -13.57 21.62 -29.18
C ARG A 265 -12.07 21.28 -29.33
N TYR A 266 -11.65 20.85 -30.52
CA TYR A 266 -10.24 20.60 -30.79
C TYR A 266 -9.39 21.88 -30.71
N HIS A 267 -9.85 22.99 -31.28
CA HIS A 267 -9.16 24.27 -31.16
C HIS A 267 -9.08 24.76 -29.71
N SER A 268 -10.18 24.68 -28.95
CA SER A 268 -10.17 24.98 -27.51
C SER A 268 -9.16 24.13 -26.74
N PHE A 269 -9.12 22.82 -27.02
CA PHE A 269 -8.15 21.91 -26.41
C PHE A 269 -6.69 22.28 -26.71
N LEU A 270 -6.39 22.69 -27.94
CA LEU A 270 -5.04 23.15 -28.32
C LEU A 270 -4.64 24.43 -27.58
N ASP A 271 -5.56 25.38 -27.42
CA ASP A 271 -5.31 26.61 -26.68
C ASP A 271 -5.11 26.34 -25.18
N ASP A 272 -5.89 25.43 -24.60
CA ASP A 272 -5.72 24.99 -23.22
C ASP A 272 -4.38 24.28 -23.03
N GLN A 273 -3.95 23.45 -23.99
CA GLN A 273 -2.66 22.78 -23.95
C GLN A 273 -1.49 23.80 -23.99
N LYS A 274 -1.59 24.84 -24.83
CA LYS A 274 -0.59 25.92 -24.87
C LYS A 274 -0.53 26.67 -23.55
N ARG A 275 -1.69 27.02 -22.98
CA ARG A 275 -1.78 27.70 -21.67
C ARG A 275 -1.22 26.83 -20.54
N ALA A 276 -1.50 25.54 -20.55
CA ALA A 276 -0.99 24.58 -19.57
C ALA A 276 0.54 24.46 -19.64
N SER A 277 1.10 24.32 -20.85
CA SER A 277 2.55 24.24 -21.06
C SER A 277 3.29 25.50 -20.57
N VAL A 278 2.75 26.69 -20.85
CA VAL A 278 3.34 27.96 -20.37
C VAL A 278 3.28 28.04 -18.85
N LYS A 279 2.14 27.68 -18.24
CA LYS A 279 2.00 27.64 -16.77
C LYS A 279 2.94 26.63 -16.12
N GLU A 280 3.10 25.45 -16.72
CA GLU A 280 3.97 24.39 -16.23
C GLU A 280 5.44 24.79 -16.31
N MET A 281 5.90 25.34 -17.44
CA MET A 281 7.26 25.88 -17.57
C MET A 281 7.53 27.00 -16.55
N GLY A 282 6.56 27.87 -16.30
CA GLY A 282 6.66 28.90 -15.26
C GLY A 282 6.73 28.31 -13.86
N ALA A 283 5.91 27.30 -13.55
CA ALA A 283 5.92 26.60 -12.28
C ALA A 283 7.23 25.83 -12.03
N GLN A 284 7.74 25.12 -13.05
CA GLN A 284 9.02 24.41 -12.99
C GLN A 284 10.19 25.37 -12.76
N LYS A 285 10.24 26.51 -13.46
CA LYS A 285 11.26 27.55 -13.24
C LYS A 285 11.22 28.13 -11.83
N ARG A 286 10.03 28.41 -11.30
CA ARG A 286 9.86 28.89 -9.91
C ARG A 286 10.28 27.83 -8.88
N LYS A 287 9.94 26.57 -9.12
CA LYS A 287 10.33 25.45 -8.26
C LYS A 287 11.85 25.27 -8.24
N ALA A 288 12.50 25.27 -9.41
CA ALA A 288 13.95 25.18 -9.51
C ALA A 288 14.67 26.33 -8.78
N LEU A 289 14.20 27.57 -8.95
CA LEU A 289 14.73 28.73 -8.21
C LEU A 289 14.52 28.61 -6.69
N GLY A 290 13.37 28.07 -6.26
CA GLY A 290 13.09 27.81 -4.85
C GLY A 290 14.01 26.75 -4.24
N ASP A 291 14.22 25.65 -4.94
CA ASP A 291 15.11 24.56 -4.51
C ASP A 291 16.57 25.05 -4.40
N GLU A 292 17.05 25.85 -5.38
CA GLU A 292 18.37 26.49 -5.33
C GLU A 292 18.51 27.43 -4.13
N LEU A 293 17.49 28.24 -3.85
CA LEU A 293 17.48 29.19 -2.75
C LEU A 293 17.54 28.48 -1.39
N ASP A 294 16.82 27.37 -1.24
CA ASP A 294 16.81 26.59 0.00
C ASP A 294 18.16 25.89 0.24
N GLU A 295 18.83 25.40 -0.81
CA GLU A 295 20.18 24.86 -0.69
C GLU A 295 21.21 25.93 -0.28
N LEU A 296 21.13 27.14 -0.85
CA LEU A 296 21.98 28.26 -0.45
C LEU A 296 21.74 28.66 1.02
N LYS A 297 20.48 28.71 1.48
CA LYS A 297 20.14 28.99 2.89
C LYS A 297 20.68 27.93 3.85
N LYS A 298 20.59 26.64 3.48
CA LYS A 298 21.19 25.55 4.27
C LYS A 298 22.71 25.70 4.35
N LYS A 299 23.37 26.01 3.22
CA LYS A 299 24.82 26.23 3.16
C LYS A 299 25.24 27.40 4.05
N ARG A 300 24.51 28.52 4.00
CA ARG A 300 24.72 29.69 4.87
C ARG A 300 24.65 29.31 6.35
N ASN A 301 23.61 28.57 6.77
CA ASN A 301 23.45 28.17 8.16
C ASN A 301 24.59 27.27 8.65
N ARG A 302 25.01 26.28 7.85
CA ARG A 302 26.15 25.41 8.17
C ARG A 302 27.45 26.18 8.33
N VAL A 303 27.74 27.10 7.41
CA VAL A 303 28.95 27.94 7.49
C VAL A 303 28.91 28.84 8.73
N LYS A 304 27.74 29.36 9.10
CA LYS A 304 27.55 30.17 10.31
C LYS A 304 27.78 29.37 11.60
N GLU A 305 27.28 28.15 11.67
CA GLU A 305 27.52 27.22 12.79
C GLU A 305 29.01 26.87 12.92
N ASP A 306 29.65 26.55 11.81
CA ASP A 306 31.10 26.27 11.74
C ASP A 306 31.94 27.44 12.25
N ILE A 307 31.61 28.67 11.84
CA ILE A 307 32.29 29.89 12.31
C ILE A 307 32.15 30.00 13.84
N GLY A 308 30.92 29.83 14.37
CA GLY A 308 30.68 29.87 15.81
C GLY A 308 31.45 28.79 16.59
N ALA A 309 31.56 27.58 16.04
CA ALA A 309 32.33 26.49 16.65
C ALA A 309 33.85 26.77 16.65
N LEU A 310 34.38 27.31 15.54
CA LEU A 310 35.78 27.70 15.41
C LEU A 310 36.15 28.83 16.38
N GLU A 311 35.28 29.83 16.54
CA GLU A 311 35.49 30.94 17.48
C GLU A 311 35.46 30.49 18.94
N LYS A 312 34.49 29.64 19.32
CA LYS A 312 34.44 29.05 20.66
C LYS A 312 35.71 28.24 20.96
N SER A 313 36.14 27.43 20.00
CA SER A 313 37.38 26.64 20.12
C SER A 313 38.61 27.54 20.23
N ALA A 314 38.67 28.62 19.43
CA ALA A 314 39.77 29.57 19.48
C ALA A 314 39.85 30.31 20.83
N ASN A 315 38.72 30.70 21.40
CA ASN A 315 38.66 31.33 22.72
C ASN A 315 39.08 30.36 23.82
N ASN A 316 38.58 29.11 23.80
CA ASN A 316 39.01 28.09 24.75
C ASN A 316 40.53 27.82 24.71
N PHE A 317 41.15 27.88 23.53
CA PHE A 317 42.62 27.75 23.41
C PHE A 317 43.35 29.00 23.88
N ALA A 318 42.77 30.19 23.75
CA ALA A 318 43.34 31.42 24.31
C ALA A 318 43.31 31.39 25.84
N ASP A 319 42.18 31.01 26.44
CA ASP A 319 42.01 30.91 27.90
C ASP A 319 42.98 29.87 28.50
N LYS A 320 43.15 28.72 27.82
CA LYS A 320 44.13 27.69 28.21
C LYS A 320 45.57 28.16 28.09
N ALA A 321 45.88 29.02 27.12
CA ALA A 321 47.21 29.60 26.99
C ALA A 321 47.52 30.53 28.16
N GLU A 322 46.55 31.34 28.58
CA GLU A 322 46.66 32.25 29.72
C GLU A 322 46.84 31.48 31.03
N SER A 323 46.09 30.39 31.24
CA SER A 323 46.17 29.61 32.47
C SER A 323 47.42 28.73 32.60
N THR A 324 48.04 28.33 31.48
CA THR A 324 49.19 27.39 31.47
C THR A 324 50.51 28.04 31.06
N GLY A 325 50.50 29.28 30.58
CA GLY A 325 51.68 29.98 30.05
C GLY A 325 52.26 29.36 28.77
N ASN A 326 51.57 28.40 28.14
CA ASN A 326 52.08 27.68 26.99
C ASN A 326 51.71 28.37 25.67
N LEU A 327 52.72 28.98 25.03
CA LEU A 327 52.57 29.75 23.79
C LEU A 327 52.06 28.93 22.59
N THR A 328 52.15 27.60 22.62
CA THR A 328 51.66 26.73 21.52
C THR A 328 50.14 26.80 21.36
N PHE A 329 49.40 27.08 22.43
CA PHE A 329 47.95 27.24 22.37
C PHE A 329 47.53 28.55 21.69
N ILE A 330 48.36 29.61 21.76
CA ILE A 330 48.15 30.86 21.02
C ILE A 330 48.28 30.63 19.51
N ALA A 331 49.28 29.84 19.08
CA ALA A 331 49.44 29.50 17.67
C ALA A 331 48.22 28.72 17.12
N LYS A 332 47.68 27.77 17.91
CA LYS A 332 46.45 27.03 17.56
C LYS A 332 45.21 27.93 17.54
N SER A 333 45.05 28.83 18.50
CA SER A 333 43.96 29.81 18.54
C SER A 333 43.99 30.73 17.30
N ASN A 334 45.17 31.26 16.94
CA ASN A 334 45.34 32.12 15.77
C ASN A 334 45.06 31.40 14.46
N SER A 335 45.45 30.13 14.33
CA SER A 335 45.11 29.30 13.17
C SER A 335 43.59 29.17 12.99
N LEU A 336 42.87 28.83 14.06
CA LEU A 336 41.41 28.73 14.03
C LEU A 336 40.71 30.06 13.71
N ARG A 337 41.25 31.18 14.21
CA ARG A 337 40.75 32.54 13.87
C ARG A 337 40.95 32.90 12.41
N ARG A 338 42.07 32.50 11.79
CA ARG A 338 42.28 32.68 10.34
C ARG A 338 41.26 31.87 9.54
N THR A 339 41.08 30.60 9.86
CA THR A 339 40.06 29.75 9.20
C THR A 339 38.65 30.29 9.38
N ALA A 340 38.29 30.83 10.55
CA ALA A 340 37.01 31.48 10.77
C ALA A 340 36.84 32.75 9.91
N LYS A 341 37.90 33.54 9.74
CA LYS A 341 37.91 34.72 8.86
C LYS A 341 37.68 34.34 7.39
N ASP A 342 38.33 33.29 6.90
CA ASP A 342 38.15 32.82 5.52
C ASP A 342 36.72 32.28 5.28
N LYS A 343 36.16 31.59 6.29
CA LYS A 343 34.75 31.14 6.24
C LYS A 343 33.76 32.30 6.29
N ARG A 344 34.07 33.40 7.00
CA ARG A 344 33.23 34.63 6.99
C ARG A 344 33.22 35.30 5.61
N ALA A 345 34.35 35.39 4.92
CA ALA A 345 34.39 35.89 3.55
C ALA A 345 33.55 35.02 2.60
N SER A 346 33.61 33.69 2.78
CA SER A 346 32.77 32.75 2.03
C SER A 346 31.26 32.89 2.37
N LEU A 347 30.92 33.28 3.60
CA LEU A 347 29.55 33.52 4.04
C LEU A 347 28.95 34.76 3.36
N GLU A 348 29.71 35.86 3.28
CA GLU A 348 29.30 37.09 2.58
C GLU A 348 28.99 36.83 1.10
N GLU A 349 29.78 35.98 0.44
CA GLU A 349 29.54 35.59 -0.96
C GLU A 349 28.25 34.77 -1.11
N ILE A 350 27.97 33.85 -0.16
CA ILE A 350 26.72 33.09 -0.15
C ILE A 350 25.51 34.01 0.10
N GLU A 351 25.64 35.02 0.96
CA GLU A 351 24.58 35.99 1.23
C GLU A 351 24.28 36.84 -0.01
N LYS A 352 25.29 37.29 -0.75
CA LYS A 352 25.09 37.97 -2.05
C LYS A 352 24.35 37.10 -3.07
N GLN A 353 24.71 35.81 -3.15
CA GLN A 353 24.02 34.86 -4.05
C GLN A 353 22.56 34.65 -3.64
N ILE A 354 22.26 34.62 -2.35
CA ILE A 354 20.89 34.55 -1.84
C ILE A 354 20.11 35.81 -2.22
N ASP A 355 20.68 37.00 -2.02
CA ASP A 355 20.00 38.27 -2.31
C ASP A 355 19.72 38.42 -3.81
N GLN A 356 20.67 38.04 -4.67
CA GLN A 356 20.47 38.00 -6.12
C GLN A 356 19.33 37.05 -6.51
N LYS A 357 19.29 35.84 -5.94
CA LYS A 357 18.24 34.85 -6.21
C LYS A 357 16.87 35.28 -5.67
N VAL A 358 16.83 36.00 -4.55
CA VAL A 358 15.59 36.59 -4.01
C VAL A 358 15.07 37.71 -4.92
N ALA A 359 15.94 38.53 -5.49
CA ALA A 359 15.56 39.54 -6.48
C ALA A 359 15.01 38.89 -7.76
N GLU A 360 15.65 37.83 -8.27
CA GLU A 360 15.18 37.05 -9.42
C GLU A 360 13.78 36.42 -9.23
N MET A 361 13.36 36.18 -7.98
CA MET A 361 12.00 35.72 -7.65
C MET A 361 10.97 36.83 -7.54
N LYS A 362 11.38 38.08 -7.28
CA LYS A 362 10.46 39.23 -7.12
C LYS A 362 10.14 39.92 -8.45
N ASP A 363 11.04 39.84 -9.43
CA ASP A 363 10.88 40.43 -10.76
C ASP A 363 10.04 39.58 -11.75
N LYS A 364 9.39 38.50 -11.28
CA LYS A 364 8.53 37.60 -12.08
C LYS A 364 7.23 37.28 -11.36
#